data_AF-A0A3A9JDW4-F1
#
_entry.id   AF-A0A3A9JDW4-F1
#
_cell.length_a   1.000
_cell.length_b   1.000
_cell.length_c   1.000
_cell.angle_alpha   90.00
_cell.angle_beta   90.00
_cell.angle_gamma   90.00
#
_symmetry.space_group_name_H-M   'P 1'
#
loop_
_entity.id
_entity.type
_entity.pdbx_description
1 polymer ?
#
loop_
_entity_poly.entity_id
_entity_poly.type
_entity_poly.pdbx_seq_one_letter_code
_entity_poly.pdbx_strand_id
1 'polypeptide(L)'
;SPAGGPPAWRAAVHGFTWLRDLRALGTDGARLRARDLAADWLANGAQEAMAVVPEVVGTRISAWLGHWDFLAATAEDGFRRAIMVRLAQDARVLVAGLPDECGHRGALAALKGGLAAAVALAEEAWISRCLRLLPAEIDRQILPDGAHVERSPAQLLLAVQDLIEIRNLIHGAGLEAPPHLGLALDRAAPALRLFRHGDGGLALFNGTRDEGAALVDLVLTQGQARGRAPLILGEAGFQRLQAGRTLVIVDCGAPPEAQRGPSSGPAGLPRHADRLHGAGT
;
A
#
# COMPACT_ATOMS: atom_id res chain seq x y z
N SER A 1 -23.39 12.00 -3.02
CA SER A 1 -22.27 12.20 -3.96
C SER A 1 -20.97 11.97 -3.20
N PRO A 2 -20.04 11.15 -3.73
CA PRO A 2 -18.76 10.86 -3.07
C PRO A 2 -17.90 12.09 -2.78
N ALA A 3 -18.17 13.23 -3.41
CA ALA A 3 -17.43 14.48 -3.24
C ALA A 3 -17.39 15.02 -1.79
N GLY A 4 -18.36 14.67 -0.93
CA GLY A 4 -18.46 15.20 0.45
C GLY A 4 -17.93 14.30 1.57
N GLY A 5 -17.41 13.10 1.24
CA GLY A 5 -16.92 12.16 2.24
C GLY A 5 -15.51 12.48 2.76
N PRO A 6 -15.08 11.90 3.90
CA PRO A 6 -13.70 12.04 4.38
C PRO A 6 -12.68 11.63 3.31
N PRO A 7 -11.50 12.28 3.23
CA PRO A 7 -10.49 11.97 2.22
C PRO A 7 -10.13 10.49 2.12
N ALA A 8 -10.00 9.78 3.25
CA ALA A 8 -9.69 8.35 3.29
C ALA A 8 -10.75 7.49 2.60
N TRP A 9 -12.04 7.79 2.85
CA TRP A 9 -13.14 7.07 2.22
C TRP A 9 -13.15 7.30 0.71
N ARG A 10 -12.94 8.56 0.29
CA ARG A 10 -12.85 8.89 -1.15
C ARG A 10 -11.67 8.16 -1.79
N ALA A 11 -10.49 8.17 -1.16
CA ALA A 11 -9.32 7.45 -1.62
C ALA A 11 -9.60 5.94 -1.76
N ALA A 12 -10.27 5.32 -0.78
CA ALA A 12 -10.66 3.91 -0.84
C ALA A 12 -11.62 3.62 -2.02
N VAL A 13 -12.60 4.49 -2.25
CA VAL A 13 -13.54 4.36 -3.39
C VAL A 13 -12.79 4.41 -4.72
N HIS A 14 -11.92 5.41 -4.94
CA HIS A 14 -11.18 5.57 -6.20
C HIS A 14 -9.97 4.64 -6.33
N GLY A 15 -9.54 3.97 -5.26
CA GLY A 15 -8.40 3.05 -5.20
C GLY A 15 -8.74 1.60 -5.52
N PHE A 16 -10.03 1.23 -5.60
CA PHE A 16 -10.49 -0.11 -6.02
C PHE A 16 -10.01 -1.30 -5.15
N THR A 17 -9.48 -1.07 -3.96
CA THR A 17 -9.07 -2.17 -3.05
C THR A 17 -10.24 -3.07 -2.64
N TRP A 18 -11.47 -2.53 -2.66
CA TRP A 18 -12.72 -3.26 -2.45
C TRP A 18 -12.99 -4.36 -3.50
N LEU A 19 -12.26 -4.40 -4.63
CA LEU A 19 -12.33 -5.52 -5.58
C LEU A 19 -11.95 -6.85 -4.94
N ARG A 20 -11.01 -6.82 -3.97
CA ARG A 20 -10.61 -7.99 -3.21
C ARG A 20 -11.79 -8.60 -2.47
N ASP A 21 -12.61 -7.74 -1.85
CA ASP A 21 -13.72 -8.18 -1.01
C ASP A 21 -14.86 -8.74 -1.87
N LEU A 22 -15.15 -8.11 -3.02
CA LEU A 22 -16.08 -8.69 -4.01
C LEU A 22 -15.57 -10.01 -4.59
N ARG A 23 -14.27 -10.12 -4.85
CA ARG A 23 -13.65 -11.37 -5.31
C ARG A 23 -13.78 -12.47 -4.26
N ALA A 24 -13.64 -12.15 -2.97
CA ALA A 24 -13.77 -13.09 -1.88
C ALA A 24 -15.18 -13.71 -1.77
N LEU A 25 -16.22 -13.00 -2.23
CA LEU A 25 -17.58 -13.57 -2.34
C LEU A 25 -17.68 -14.69 -3.39
N GLY A 26 -16.83 -14.66 -4.42
CA GLY A 26 -16.73 -15.73 -5.42
C GLY A 26 -17.97 -15.93 -6.31
N THR A 27 -18.93 -14.99 -6.32
CA THR A 27 -20.18 -15.11 -7.09
C THR A 27 -20.15 -14.36 -8.41
N ASP A 28 -20.97 -14.82 -9.37
CA ASP A 28 -21.22 -14.11 -10.62
C ASP A 28 -21.83 -12.72 -10.38
N GLY A 29 -22.73 -12.60 -9.40
CA GLY A 29 -23.32 -11.32 -9.00
C GLY A 29 -22.27 -10.31 -8.50
N ALA A 30 -21.32 -10.75 -7.67
CA ALA A 30 -20.23 -9.89 -7.20
C ALA A 30 -19.33 -9.42 -8.35
N ARG A 31 -19.06 -10.30 -9.33
CA ARG A 31 -18.29 -9.97 -10.52
C ARG A 31 -19.00 -8.96 -11.42
N LEU A 32 -20.29 -9.16 -11.70
CA LEU A 32 -21.09 -8.20 -12.47
C LEU A 32 -21.15 -6.85 -11.76
N ARG A 33 -21.37 -6.86 -10.44
CA ARG A 33 -21.38 -5.64 -9.64
C ARG A 33 -20.05 -4.88 -9.68
N ALA A 34 -18.93 -5.58 -9.64
CA ALA A 34 -17.60 -4.98 -9.79
C ALA A 34 -17.44 -4.27 -11.14
N ARG A 35 -17.94 -4.88 -12.23
CA ARG A 35 -17.91 -4.30 -13.59
C ARG A 35 -18.81 -3.08 -13.70
N ASP A 36 -20.02 -3.14 -13.15
CA ASP A 36 -20.94 -1.99 -13.14
C ASP A 36 -20.32 -0.79 -12.40
N LEU A 37 -19.74 -1.03 -11.23
CA LEU A 37 -19.06 0.00 -10.45
C LEU A 37 -17.83 0.57 -11.18
N ALA A 38 -17.05 -0.28 -11.85
CA ALA A 38 -15.91 0.17 -12.64
C ALA A 38 -16.33 0.97 -13.88
N ALA A 39 -17.39 0.56 -14.56
CA ALA A 39 -17.94 1.25 -15.72
C ALA A 39 -18.51 2.62 -15.34
N ASP A 40 -19.28 2.69 -14.25
CA ASP A 40 -19.78 3.96 -13.71
C ASP A 40 -18.63 4.89 -13.30
N TRP A 41 -17.61 4.35 -12.63
CA TRP A 41 -16.42 5.12 -12.27
C TRP A 41 -15.68 5.66 -13.50
N LEU A 42 -15.52 4.86 -14.55
CA LEU A 42 -14.88 5.30 -15.81
C LEU A 42 -15.66 6.46 -16.44
N ALA A 43 -16.99 6.43 -16.39
CA ALA A 43 -17.85 7.47 -16.95
C ALA A 43 -17.86 8.76 -16.10
N ASN A 44 -17.91 8.62 -14.78
CA ASN A 44 -18.29 9.73 -13.88
C ASN A 44 -17.23 10.06 -12.81
N GLY A 45 -16.52 9.07 -12.28
CA GLY A 45 -15.61 9.24 -11.13
C GLY A 45 -14.16 9.55 -11.50
N ALA A 46 -13.78 9.28 -12.75
CA ALA A 46 -12.38 9.27 -13.17
C ALA A 46 -11.73 10.66 -13.30
N GLN A 47 -12.54 11.73 -13.26
CA GLN A 47 -12.10 13.14 -13.31
C GLN A 47 -12.08 13.82 -11.95
N GLU A 48 -12.50 13.14 -10.88
CA GLU A 48 -12.46 13.72 -9.54
C GLU A 48 -11.02 13.97 -9.08
N ALA A 49 -10.80 15.05 -8.32
CA ALA A 49 -9.47 15.40 -7.80
C ALA A 49 -8.81 14.26 -7.01
N MET A 50 -9.60 13.48 -6.25
CA MET A 50 -9.10 12.31 -5.52
C MET A 50 -8.65 11.17 -6.45
N ALA A 51 -9.28 11.02 -7.62
CA ALA A 51 -8.99 9.94 -8.55
C ALA A 51 -7.61 10.06 -9.21
N VAL A 52 -7.03 11.27 -9.23
CA VAL A 52 -5.74 11.59 -9.85
C VAL A 52 -4.58 11.73 -8.84
N VAL A 53 -4.85 11.57 -7.54
CA VAL A 53 -3.79 11.58 -6.52
C VAL A 53 -2.86 10.38 -6.75
N PRO A 54 -1.50 10.56 -6.76
CA PRO A 54 -0.56 9.51 -7.16
C PRO A 54 -0.72 8.18 -6.44
N GLU A 55 -0.88 8.18 -5.12
CA GLU A 55 -1.05 6.95 -4.32
C GLU A 55 -2.39 6.23 -4.59
N VAL A 56 -3.44 7.00 -4.88
CA VAL A 56 -4.76 6.47 -5.24
C VAL A 56 -4.72 5.86 -6.64
N VAL A 57 -4.05 6.53 -7.59
CA VAL A 57 -3.81 6.02 -8.94
C VAL A 57 -2.99 4.73 -8.88
N GLY A 58 -1.87 4.73 -8.14
CA GLY A 58 -1.03 3.55 -7.99
C GLY A 58 -1.78 2.38 -7.39
N THR A 59 -2.58 2.64 -6.35
CA THR A 59 -3.44 1.63 -5.71
C THR A 59 -4.49 1.08 -6.68
N ARG A 60 -5.15 1.94 -7.47
CA ARG A 60 -6.14 1.52 -8.48
C ARG A 60 -5.52 0.62 -9.56
N ILE A 61 -4.37 1.02 -10.09
CA ILE A 61 -3.65 0.23 -11.09
C ILE A 61 -3.29 -1.15 -10.54
N SER A 62 -2.72 -1.21 -9.33
CA SER A 62 -2.40 -2.48 -8.69
C SER A 62 -3.65 -3.33 -8.43
N ALA A 63 -4.76 -2.75 -7.98
CA ALA A 63 -6.01 -3.47 -7.75
C ALA A 63 -6.61 -4.03 -9.04
N TRP A 64 -6.62 -3.25 -10.13
CA TRP A 64 -7.12 -3.70 -11.43
C TRP A 64 -6.29 -4.83 -12.00
N LEU A 65 -4.96 -4.72 -11.99
CA LEU A 65 -4.05 -5.75 -12.50
C LEU A 65 -4.06 -7.00 -11.61
N GLY A 66 -3.98 -6.84 -10.29
CA GLY A 66 -4.01 -7.95 -9.32
C GLY A 66 -5.34 -8.71 -9.30
N HIS A 67 -6.42 -8.10 -9.79
CA HIS A 67 -7.73 -8.73 -9.92
C HIS A 67 -8.22 -8.85 -11.36
N TRP A 68 -7.31 -8.82 -12.35
CA TRP A 68 -7.66 -8.87 -13.77
C TRP A 68 -8.54 -10.06 -14.13
N ASP A 69 -8.23 -11.26 -13.63
CA ASP A 69 -9.01 -12.47 -13.91
C ASP A 69 -10.46 -12.37 -13.42
N PHE A 70 -10.66 -11.71 -12.28
CA PHE A 70 -11.98 -11.49 -11.71
C PHE A 70 -12.72 -10.38 -12.45
N LEU A 71 -12.07 -9.23 -12.64
CA LEU A 71 -12.69 -8.02 -13.17
C LEU A 71 -12.91 -8.11 -14.68
N ALA A 72 -11.89 -8.49 -15.45
CA ALA A 72 -11.79 -8.19 -16.87
C ALA A 72 -11.61 -9.43 -17.78
N ALA A 73 -11.04 -10.55 -17.32
CA ALA A 73 -10.74 -11.68 -18.21
C ALA A 73 -11.95 -12.21 -18.99
N THR A 74 -13.12 -12.30 -18.34
CA THR A 74 -14.39 -12.72 -18.97
C THR A 74 -15.33 -11.56 -19.29
N ALA A 75 -14.83 -10.32 -19.32
CA ALA A 75 -15.62 -9.15 -19.69
C ALA A 75 -15.67 -8.96 -21.21
N GLU A 76 -16.60 -8.14 -21.68
CA GLU A 76 -16.66 -7.75 -23.09
C GLU A 76 -15.43 -6.94 -23.51
N ASP A 77 -15.08 -7.01 -24.80
CA ASP A 77 -13.91 -6.34 -25.36
C ASP A 77 -13.90 -4.83 -25.14
N GLY A 78 -15.08 -4.19 -25.23
CA GLY A 78 -15.23 -2.76 -24.99
C GLY A 78 -14.82 -2.37 -23.56
N PHE A 79 -15.28 -3.14 -22.57
CA PHE A 79 -14.94 -2.90 -21.17
C PHE A 79 -13.44 -3.13 -20.90
N ARG A 80 -12.88 -4.26 -21.38
CA ARG A 80 -11.45 -4.55 -21.25
C ARG A 80 -10.60 -3.42 -21.83
N ARG A 81 -10.95 -2.94 -23.03
CA ARG A 81 -10.26 -1.84 -23.70
C ARG A 81 -10.38 -0.54 -22.91
N ALA A 82 -11.56 -0.21 -22.39
CA ALA A 82 -11.75 1.01 -21.61
C ALA A 82 -10.88 1.03 -20.34
N ILE A 83 -10.82 -0.08 -19.61
CA ILE A 83 -9.94 -0.24 -18.43
C ILE A 83 -8.47 -0.07 -18.83
N MET A 84 -8.00 -0.75 -19.88
CA MET A 84 -6.60 -0.67 -20.32
C MET A 84 -6.22 0.72 -20.83
N VAL A 85 -7.11 1.40 -21.56
CA VAL A 85 -6.88 2.78 -22.02
C VAL A 85 -6.73 3.71 -20.83
N ARG A 86 -7.64 3.61 -19.84
CA ARG A 86 -7.57 4.45 -18.64
C ARG A 86 -6.32 4.15 -17.81
N LEU A 87 -5.99 2.88 -17.63
CA LEU A 87 -4.79 2.43 -16.93
C LEU A 87 -3.52 3.02 -17.57
N ALA A 88 -3.40 2.97 -18.91
CA ALA A 88 -2.24 3.50 -19.61
C ALA A 88 -2.13 5.04 -19.51
N GLN A 89 -3.27 5.75 -19.55
CA GLN A 89 -3.31 7.20 -19.34
C GLN A 89 -2.87 7.59 -17.93
N ASP A 90 -3.43 6.92 -16.92
CA ASP A 90 -3.10 7.12 -15.51
C ASP A 90 -1.63 6.80 -15.22
N ALA A 91 -1.14 5.66 -15.74
CA ALA A 91 0.24 5.23 -15.57
C ALA A 91 1.25 6.22 -16.17
N ARG A 92 0.95 6.79 -17.34
CA ARG A 92 1.82 7.79 -17.98
C ARG A 92 2.02 9.01 -17.10
N VAL A 93 0.94 9.55 -16.53
CA VAL A 93 0.99 10.72 -15.64
C VAL A 93 1.70 10.35 -14.34
N LEU A 94 1.33 9.21 -13.75
CA LEU A 94 1.93 8.71 -12.51
C LEU A 94 3.45 8.56 -12.64
N VAL A 95 3.93 7.80 -13.62
CA VAL A 95 5.37 7.52 -13.80
C VAL A 95 6.17 8.77 -14.11
N ALA A 96 5.59 9.71 -14.87
CA ALA A 96 6.23 11.00 -15.14
C ALA A 96 6.39 11.84 -13.86
N GLY A 97 5.43 11.76 -12.93
CA GLY A 97 5.46 12.46 -11.65
C GLY A 97 6.33 11.81 -10.55
N LEU A 98 6.76 10.55 -10.72
CA LEU A 98 7.62 9.88 -9.74
C LEU A 98 9.05 10.45 -9.72
N PRO A 99 9.76 10.47 -8.57
CA PRO A 99 9.22 10.25 -7.23
C PRO A 99 8.51 11.52 -6.78
N ASP A 100 7.39 11.36 -6.07
CA ASP A 100 6.90 12.47 -5.25
C ASP A 100 7.62 12.43 -3.90
N GLU A 101 7.99 13.58 -3.35
CA GLU A 101 8.67 13.67 -2.05
C GLU A 101 7.68 13.46 -0.89
N CYS A 102 7.05 12.29 -0.87
CA CYS A 102 6.07 11.91 0.13
C CYS A 102 6.76 11.14 1.25
N GLY A 103 6.94 11.75 2.43
CA GLY A 103 7.40 11.00 3.61
C GLY A 103 6.27 10.20 4.28
N HIS A 104 5.48 9.45 3.51
CA HIS A 104 4.44 8.52 3.94
C HIS A 104 4.32 7.37 2.94
N ARG A 105 3.64 6.29 3.34
CA ARG A 105 3.50 5.05 2.56
C ARG A 105 2.93 5.23 1.13
N GLY A 106 2.25 6.34 0.85
CA GLY A 106 1.66 6.65 -0.45
C GLY A 106 2.65 6.62 -1.62
N ALA A 107 3.90 7.03 -1.41
CA ALA A 107 4.94 6.95 -2.44
C ALA A 107 5.31 5.50 -2.84
N LEU A 108 5.35 4.55 -1.89
CA LEU A 108 5.52 3.13 -2.20
C LEU A 108 4.33 2.61 -3.01
N ALA A 109 3.11 3.02 -2.67
CA ALA A 109 1.90 2.65 -3.41
C ALA A 109 1.94 3.16 -4.86
N ALA A 110 2.38 4.41 -5.05
CA ALA A 110 2.57 5.04 -6.36
C ALA A 110 3.65 4.32 -7.18
N LEU A 111 4.83 4.04 -6.59
CA LEU A 111 5.91 3.29 -7.24
C LEU A 111 5.47 1.88 -7.63
N LYS A 112 4.77 1.17 -6.74
CA LYS A 112 4.23 -0.16 -7.00
C LYS A 112 3.27 -0.15 -8.19
N GLY A 113 2.30 0.76 -8.20
CA GLY A 113 1.36 0.90 -9.30
C GLY A 113 2.04 1.28 -10.62
N GLY A 114 3.00 2.21 -10.58
CA GLY A 114 3.81 2.59 -11.73
C GLY A 114 4.59 1.41 -12.31
N LEU A 115 5.26 0.63 -11.46
CA LEU A 115 5.99 -0.57 -11.87
C LEU A 115 5.05 -1.65 -12.42
N ALA A 116 3.90 -1.89 -11.77
CA ALA A 116 2.91 -2.85 -12.24
C ALA A 116 2.38 -2.49 -13.63
N ALA A 117 2.05 -1.22 -13.87
CA ALA A 117 1.67 -0.75 -15.20
C ALA A 117 2.80 -0.86 -16.21
N ALA A 118 4.03 -0.49 -15.83
CA ALA A 118 5.19 -0.57 -16.72
C ALA A 118 5.45 -2.01 -17.19
N VAL A 119 5.33 -2.99 -16.29
CA VAL A 119 5.43 -4.41 -16.63
C VAL A 119 4.26 -4.85 -17.51
N ALA A 120 3.02 -4.51 -17.13
CA ALA A 120 1.83 -4.91 -17.88
C ALA A 120 1.76 -4.33 -19.31
N LEU A 121 2.34 -3.14 -19.51
CA LEU A 121 2.39 -2.45 -20.81
C LEU A 121 3.71 -2.70 -21.57
N ALA A 122 4.65 -3.46 -21.00
CA ALA A 122 5.99 -3.70 -21.54
C ALA A 122 6.77 -2.39 -21.85
N GLU A 123 6.65 -1.39 -20.97
CA GLU A 123 7.30 -0.07 -21.12
C GLU A 123 8.67 -0.04 -20.41
N GLU A 124 9.73 -0.44 -21.13
CA GLU A 124 11.10 -0.59 -20.57
C GLU A 124 11.65 0.68 -19.90
N ALA A 125 11.35 1.85 -20.47
CA ALA A 125 11.78 3.13 -19.91
C ALA A 125 11.12 3.41 -18.55
N TRP A 126 9.87 2.99 -18.39
CA TRP A 126 9.12 3.14 -17.13
C TRP A 126 9.60 2.14 -16.08
N ILE A 127 9.88 0.89 -16.49
CA ILE A 127 10.51 -0.13 -15.63
C ILE A 127 11.83 0.41 -15.08
N SER A 128 12.71 0.88 -15.97
CA SER A 128 14.02 1.41 -15.62
C SER A 128 13.94 2.62 -14.68
N ARG A 129 12.94 3.49 -14.87
CA ARG A 129 12.68 4.62 -13.96
C ARG A 129 12.25 4.15 -12.59
N CYS A 130 11.26 3.25 -12.49
CA CYS A 130 10.75 2.77 -11.21
C CYS A 130 11.83 2.04 -10.40
N LEU A 131 12.61 1.16 -11.05
CA LEU A 131 13.70 0.43 -10.39
C LEU A 131 14.82 1.36 -9.90
N ARG A 132 15.11 2.45 -10.63
CA ARG A 132 16.10 3.45 -10.18
C ARG A 132 15.63 4.23 -8.95
N LEU A 133 14.33 4.52 -8.85
CA LEU A 133 13.77 5.32 -7.76
C LEU A 133 13.49 4.51 -6.49
N LEU A 134 13.22 3.21 -6.64
CA LEU A 134 12.82 2.33 -5.55
C LEU A 134 13.79 2.30 -4.35
N PRO A 135 15.13 2.20 -4.52
CA PRO A 135 16.06 2.21 -3.39
C PRO A 135 15.92 3.41 -2.46
N ALA A 136 15.90 4.62 -3.02
CA ALA A 136 15.82 5.85 -2.24
C ALA A 136 14.50 5.96 -1.48
N GLU A 137 13.40 5.46 -2.06
CA GLU A 137 12.11 5.47 -1.37
C GLU A 137 12.04 4.41 -0.25
N ILE A 138 12.63 3.23 -0.48
CA ILE A 138 12.76 2.21 0.57
C ILE A 138 13.51 2.78 1.78
N ASP A 139 14.67 3.39 1.55
CA ASP A 139 15.51 3.92 2.64
C ASP A 139 14.86 5.12 3.35
N ARG A 140 13.99 5.86 2.67
CA ARG A 140 13.20 6.94 3.27
C ARG A 140 12.09 6.41 4.20
N GLN A 141 11.45 5.29 3.84
CA GLN A 141 10.28 4.79 4.55
C GLN A 141 10.61 3.73 5.60
N ILE A 142 11.60 2.89 5.36
CA ILE A 142 12.02 1.79 6.24
C ILE A 142 13.29 2.20 6.97
N LEU A 143 13.15 2.50 8.25
CA LEU A 143 14.23 2.97 9.12
C LEU A 143 15.32 1.89 9.28
N PRO A 144 16.53 2.26 9.76
CA PRO A 144 17.61 1.32 10.04
C PRO A 144 17.21 0.11 10.90
N ASP A 145 16.29 0.29 11.85
CA ASP A 145 15.75 -0.76 12.73
C ASP A 145 14.58 -1.56 12.13
N GLY A 146 14.18 -1.25 10.89
CA GLY A 146 13.11 -1.92 10.15
C GLY A 146 11.71 -1.33 10.36
N ALA A 147 11.53 -0.39 11.27
CA ALA A 147 10.24 0.25 11.46
C ALA A 147 9.89 1.17 10.29
N HIS A 148 8.59 1.44 10.10
CA HIS A 148 8.15 2.45 9.14
C HIS A 148 8.28 3.86 9.76
N VAL A 149 8.66 4.85 8.95
CA VAL A 149 8.87 6.25 9.38
C VAL A 149 7.66 6.87 10.07
N GLU A 150 6.45 6.44 9.72
CA GLU A 150 5.20 6.91 10.38
C GLU A 150 4.96 6.33 11.78
N ARG A 151 5.85 5.45 12.28
CA ARG A 151 5.77 4.82 13.60
C ARG A 151 4.42 4.12 13.85
N SER A 152 3.76 3.68 12.78
CA SER A 152 2.43 3.06 12.80
C SER A 152 2.54 1.60 12.37
N PRO A 153 2.21 0.63 13.24
CA PRO A 153 2.19 -0.79 12.89
C PRO A 153 1.33 -1.13 11.67
N ALA A 154 0.17 -0.49 11.49
CA ALA A 154 -0.64 -0.65 10.28
C ALA A 154 0.09 -0.18 9.01
N GLN A 155 0.78 0.97 9.06
CA GLN A 155 1.55 1.46 7.92
C GLN A 155 2.75 0.56 7.61
N LEU A 156 3.40 0.00 8.64
CA LEU A 156 4.45 -1.00 8.45
C LEU A 156 3.90 -2.27 7.79
N LEU A 157 2.73 -2.76 8.21
CA LEU A 157 2.08 -3.92 7.60
C LEU A 157 1.78 -3.68 6.11
N LEU A 158 1.24 -2.50 5.76
CA LEU A 158 0.96 -2.12 4.37
C LEU A 158 2.23 -1.95 3.55
N ALA A 159 3.27 -1.30 4.10
CA ALA A 159 4.56 -1.15 3.43
C ALA A 159 5.21 -2.51 3.14
N VAL A 160 5.15 -3.46 4.10
CA VAL A 160 5.66 -4.83 3.88
C VAL A 160 4.88 -5.54 2.76
N GLN A 161 3.55 -5.37 2.69
CA GLN A 161 2.75 -5.89 1.57
C GLN A 161 3.20 -5.29 0.23
N ASP A 162 3.41 -3.98 0.16
CA ASP A 162 3.87 -3.34 -1.07
C ASP A 162 5.24 -3.84 -1.50
N LEU A 163 6.18 -3.99 -0.57
CA LEU A 163 7.51 -4.51 -0.87
C LEU A 163 7.45 -5.97 -1.35
N ILE A 164 6.59 -6.80 -0.76
CA ILE A 164 6.35 -8.17 -1.23
C ILE A 164 5.76 -8.16 -2.65
N GLU A 165 4.78 -7.32 -2.94
CA GLU A 165 4.16 -7.22 -4.26
C GLU A 165 5.15 -6.70 -5.31
N ILE A 166 5.93 -5.67 -4.99
CA ILE A 166 7.03 -5.16 -5.84
C ILE A 166 8.03 -6.29 -6.13
N ARG A 167 8.46 -7.03 -5.09
CA ARG A 167 9.35 -8.18 -5.27
C ARG A 167 8.75 -9.20 -6.23
N ASN A 168 7.48 -9.55 -6.06
CA ASN A 168 6.81 -10.53 -6.89
C ASN A 168 6.64 -10.05 -8.34
N LEU A 169 6.37 -8.75 -8.56
CA LEU A 169 6.30 -8.14 -9.90
C LEU A 169 7.65 -8.22 -10.61
N ILE A 170 8.74 -7.86 -9.93
CA ILE A 170 10.10 -7.92 -10.47
C ILE A 170 10.46 -9.36 -10.86
N HIS A 171 10.24 -10.32 -9.96
CA HIS A 171 10.53 -11.74 -10.24
C HIS A 171 9.65 -12.29 -11.36
N GLY A 172 8.35 -12.00 -11.34
CA GLY A 172 7.41 -12.45 -12.37
C GLY A 172 7.72 -11.90 -13.76
N ALA A 173 8.36 -10.72 -13.84
CA ALA A 173 8.84 -10.12 -15.07
C ALA A 173 10.26 -10.57 -15.48
N GLY A 174 10.92 -11.43 -14.70
CA GLY A 174 12.30 -11.85 -14.96
C GLY A 174 13.34 -10.72 -14.82
N LEU A 175 13.03 -9.71 -14.00
CA LEU A 175 13.89 -8.56 -13.75
C LEU A 175 14.76 -8.78 -12.51
N GLU A 176 15.91 -8.10 -12.45
CA GLU A 176 16.78 -8.10 -11.28
C GLU A 176 16.29 -7.10 -10.22
N ALA A 177 16.13 -7.57 -8.98
CA ALA A 177 15.69 -6.74 -7.87
C ALA A 177 16.85 -5.94 -7.27
N PRO A 178 16.65 -4.65 -6.91
CA PRO A 178 17.66 -3.92 -6.17
C PRO A 178 17.87 -4.54 -4.77
N PRO A 179 19.11 -4.66 -4.27
CA PRO A 179 19.40 -5.29 -2.98
C PRO A 179 18.63 -4.69 -1.79
N HIS A 180 18.34 -3.38 -1.85
CA HIS A 180 17.56 -2.63 -0.86
C HIS A 180 16.21 -3.29 -0.55
N LEU A 181 15.58 -3.93 -1.55
CA LEU A 181 14.28 -4.58 -1.38
C LEU A 181 14.34 -5.78 -0.43
N GLY A 182 15.32 -6.67 -0.63
CA GLY A 182 15.54 -7.81 0.25
C GLY A 182 15.94 -7.38 1.66
N LEU A 183 16.90 -6.45 1.75
CA LEU A 183 17.40 -5.91 3.03
C LEU A 183 16.31 -5.17 3.82
N ALA A 184 15.38 -4.50 3.14
CA ALA A 184 14.23 -3.88 3.80
C ALA A 184 13.26 -4.91 4.35
N LEU A 185 12.91 -5.94 3.58
CA LEU A 185 12.03 -7.03 4.05
C LEU A 185 12.64 -7.79 5.24
N ASP A 186 13.95 -8.05 5.21
CA ASP A 186 14.68 -8.73 6.29
C ASP A 186 14.69 -7.95 7.60
N ARG A 187 14.57 -6.62 7.56
CA ARG A 187 14.46 -5.75 8.74
C ARG A 187 13.01 -5.48 9.15
N ALA A 188 12.15 -5.21 8.17
CA ALA A 188 10.77 -4.79 8.39
C ALA A 188 9.88 -5.90 8.94
N ALA A 189 10.07 -7.16 8.51
CA ALA A 189 9.28 -8.27 9.02
C ALA A 189 9.57 -8.57 10.52
N PRO A 190 10.83 -8.62 10.99
CA PRO A 190 11.13 -8.65 12.42
C PRO A 190 10.54 -7.46 13.20
N ALA A 191 10.64 -6.24 12.67
CA ALA A 191 10.03 -5.05 13.29
C ALA A 191 8.50 -5.19 13.39
N LEU A 192 7.84 -5.72 12.37
CA LEU A 192 6.40 -6.02 12.39
C LEU A 192 6.05 -7.06 13.47
N ARG A 193 6.90 -8.08 13.68
CA ARG A 193 6.71 -9.05 14.78
C ARG A 193 6.83 -8.41 16.17
N LEU A 194 7.63 -7.36 16.35
CA LEU A 194 7.69 -6.62 17.63
C LEU A 194 6.31 -6.12 18.03
N PHE A 195 5.56 -5.59 17.07
CA PHE A 195 4.23 -5.03 17.30
C PHE A 195 3.13 -6.06 17.53
N ARG A 196 3.41 -7.37 17.42
CA ARG A 196 2.38 -8.39 17.62
C ARG A 196 2.09 -8.64 19.09
N HIS A 197 0.81 -8.61 19.46
CA HIS A 197 0.35 -9.10 20.75
C HIS A 197 0.34 -10.64 20.80
N GLY A 198 0.05 -11.22 21.97
CA GLY A 198 0.02 -12.67 22.16
C GLY A 198 -1.14 -13.38 21.43
N ASP A 199 -2.17 -12.62 21.04
CA ASP A 199 -3.28 -13.05 20.18
C ASP A 199 -2.94 -12.99 18.68
N GLY A 200 -1.76 -12.45 18.34
CA GLY A 200 -1.28 -12.32 16.97
C GLY A 200 -1.66 -11.00 16.28
N GLY A 201 -2.55 -10.19 16.86
CA GLY A 201 -2.92 -8.86 16.36
C GLY A 201 -1.83 -7.82 16.57
N LEU A 202 -1.96 -6.65 15.93
CA LEU A 202 -0.98 -5.56 16.06
C LEU A 202 -1.31 -4.63 17.23
N ALA A 203 -0.28 -4.07 17.84
CA ALA A 203 -0.41 -2.99 18.80
C ALA A 203 -0.99 -1.73 18.14
N LEU A 204 -2.00 -1.13 18.77
CA LEU A 204 -2.83 -0.07 18.17
C LEU A 204 -2.20 1.34 18.28
N PHE A 205 -0.91 1.46 17.99
CA PHE A 205 -0.20 2.74 18.02
C PHE A 205 -0.41 3.57 16.75
N ASN A 206 -0.41 4.90 16.91
CA ASN A 206 -0.27 5.87 15.82
C ASN A 206 -1.24 5.68 14.63
N GLY A 207 -2.52 5.43 14.95
CA GLY A 207 -3.59 5.25 13.96
C GLY A 207 -3.77 3.82 13.47
N THR A 208 -3.05 2.85 14.05
CA THR A 208 -3.27 1.43 13.81
C THR A 208 -4.63 1.01 14.37
N ARG A 209 -5.36 0.22 13.58
CA ARG A 209 -6.61 -0.42 13.97
C ARG A 209 -6.38 -1.93 14.04
N ASP A 210 -7.39 -2.64 14.54
CA ASP A 210 -7.32 -4.10 14.59
C ASP A 210 -7.26 -4.65 13.16
N GLU A 211 -6.07 -5.07 12.77
CA GLU A 211 -5.81 -5.82 11.54
C GLU A 211 -5.86 -7.30 11.93
N GLY A 212 -6.74 -8.07 11.26
CA GLY A 212 -6.94 -9.47 11.63
C GLY A 212 -5.63 -10.26 11.67
N ALA A 213 -5.37 -10.99 12.76
CA ALA A 213 -4.12 -11.73 12.98
C ALA A 213 -3.71 -12.63 11.80
N ALA A 214 -4.71 -13.21 11.11
CA ALA A 214 -4.49 -14.02 9.91
C ALA A 214 -3.81 -13.25 8.76
N LEU A 215 -4.16 -11.97 8.56
CA LEU A 215 -3.51 -11.12 7.56
C LEU A 215 -2.05 -10.85 7.95
N VAL A 216 -1.79 -10.56 9.22
CA VAL A 216 -0.43 -10.33 9.73
C VAL A 216 0.43 -11.59 9.54
N ASP A 217 -0.11 -12.77 9.85
CA ASP A 217 0.57 -14.05 9.63
C ASP A 217 0.85 -14.35 8.16
N LEU A 218 -0.12 -14.07 7.28
CA LEU A 218 0.04 -14.21 5.84
C LEU A 218 1.19 -13.31 5.33
N VAL A 219 1.19 -12.05 5.71
CA VAL A 219 2.21 -11.07 5.28
C VAL A 219 3.59 -11.46 5.80
N LEU A 220 3.71 -11.86 7.06
CA LEU A 220 4.99 -12.33 7.64
C LEU A 220 5.51 -13.59 6.94
N THR A 221 4.60 -14.50 6.57
CA THR A 221 4.96 -15.72 5.82
C THR A 221 5.45 -15.37 4.41
N GLN A 222 4.74 -14.50 3.71
CA GLN A 222 5.11 -14.05 2.36
C GLN A 222 6.37 -13.18 2.36
N GLY A 223 6.65 -12.46 3.45
CA GLY A 223 7.88 -11.70 3.62
C GLY A 223 9.13 -12.58 3.67
N GLN A 224 9.00 -13.86 4.01
CA GLN A 224 10.08 -14.87 4.06
C GLN A 224 11.26 -14.55 4.99
N ALA A 225 11.20 -13.45 5.75
CA ALA A 225 12.21 -13.10 6.73
C ALA A 225 12.18 -14.05 7.94
N ARG A 226 13.36 -14.52 8.33
CA ARG A 226 13.55 -15.50 9.43
C ARG A 226 13.82 -14.88 10.80
N GLY A 227 14.00 -13.56 10.85
CA GLY A 227 14.36 -12.85 12.09
C GLY A 227 13.27 -12.91 13.16
N ARG A 228 13.70 -13.03 14.42
CA ARG A 228 12.82 -12.94 15.60
C ARG A 228 12.43 -11.48 15.84
N ALA A 229 11.32 -11.26 16.54
CA ALA A 229 10.94 -9.93 17.01
C ALA A 229 12.10 -9.34 17.85
N PRO A 230 12.61 -8.14 17.50
CA PRO A 230 13.54 -7.44 18.38
C PRO A 230 12.82 -7.01 19.67
N LEU A 231 13.60 -6.72 20.70
CA LEU A 231 13.08 -6.13 21.95
C LEU A 231 13.02 -4.60 21.88
N ILE A 232 13.79 -3.99 20.98
CA ILE A 232 13.94 -2.53 20.87
C ILE A 232 13.94 -2.16 19.38
N LEU A 233 13.13 -1.16 19.02
CA LEU A 233 13.21 -0.41 17.77
C LEU A 233 13.68 1.00 18.15
N GLY A 234 15.00 1.22 18.10
CA GLY A 234 15.63 2.43 18.62
C GLY A 234 15.30 3.70 17.82
N GLU A 235 15.16 3.57 16.50
CA GLU A 235 14.85 4.69 15.60
C GLU A 235 13.38 5.06 15.68
N ALA A 236 12.49 4.06 15.70
CA ALA A 236 11.05 4.30 15.88
C ALA A 236 10.64 4.57 17.33
N GLY A 237 11.52 4.31 18.30
CA GLY A 237 11.30 4.53 19.72
C GLY A 237 10.32 3.56 20.34
N PHE A 238 10.36 2.26 20.02
CA PHE A 238 9.51 1.26 20.67
C PHE A 238 10.32 0.23 21.46
N GLN A 239 9.77 -0.21 22.58
CA GLN A 239 10.34 -1.29 23.39
C GLN A 239 9.30 -2.36 23.67
N ARG A 240 9.74 -3.62 23.65
CA ARG A 240 8.94 -4.80 23.92
C ARG A 240 9.51 -5.57 25.11
N LEU A 241 8.67 -5.82 26.09
CA LEU A 241 8.99 -6.56 27.30
C LEU A 241 8.07 -7.77 27.42
N GLN A 242 8.63 -8.95 27.67
CA GLN A 242 7.86 -10.18 27.81
C GLN A 242 8.29 -10.95 29.06
N ALA A 243 7.33 -11.27 29.92
CA ALA A 243 7.50 -12.11 31.10
C ALA A 243 6.41 -13.18 31.14
N GLY A 244 6.75 -14.40 30.73
CA GLY A 244 5.77 -15.49 30.58
C GLY A 244 4.69 -15.14 29.56
N ARG A 245 3.44 -15.05 30.02
CA ARG A 245 2.25 -14.69 29.21
C ARG A 245 1.99 -13.18 29.16
N THR A 246 2.68 -12.40 29.99
CA THR A 246 2.54 -10.95 30.02
C THR A 246 3.45 -10.33 28.98
N LEU A 247 2.87 -9.48 28.13
CA LEU A 247 3.56 -8.76 27.08
C LEU A 247 3.20 -7.27 27.19
N VAL A 248 4.22 -6.43 27.20
CA VAL A 248 4.08 -4.97 27.18
C VAL A 248 4.88 -4.43 26.00
N ILE A 249 4.24 -3.56 25.21
CA ILE A 249 4.90 -2.78 24.16
C ILE A 249 4.73 -1.32 24.55
N VAL A 250 5.83 -0.58 24.60
CA VAL A 250 5.87 0.81 25.06
C VAL A 250 6.36 1.70 23.92
N ASP A 251 5.63 2.78 23.67
CA ASP A 251 6.13 3.90 22.86
C ASP A 251 7.02 4.78 23.74
N CYS A 252 8.31 4.77 23.44
CA CYS A 252 9.38 5.52 24.09
C CYS A 252 9.96 6.62 23.18
N GLY A 253 9.38 6.84 22.00
CA GLY A 253 9.90 7.82 21.06
C GLY A 253 9.53 9.25 21.45
N ALA A 254 10.28 10.21 20.91
CA ALA A 254 9.97 11.62 21.11
C ALA A 254 8.53 11.94 20.64
N PRO A 255 7.83 12.88 21.30
CA PRO A 255 6.58 13.39 20.75
C PRO A 255 6.85 13.93 19.34
N PRO A 256 5.89 13.78 18.41
CA PRO A 256 6.04 14.34 17.08
C PRO A 256 6.32 15.84 17.19
N GLU A 257 7.22 16.35 16.35
CA GLU A 257 7.45 17.79 16.26
C GLU A 257 6.12 18.51 16.04
N ALA A 258 5.90 19.62 16.75
CA ALA A 258 4.68 20.40 16.60
C ALA A 258 4.52 20.82 15.13
N GLN A 259 3.50 20.28 14.45
CA GLN A 259 3.22 20.61 13.05
C GLN A 259 2.93 22.11 12.93
N ARG A 260 3.89 22.87 12.37
CA ARG A 260 3.62 24.23 11.89
C ARG A 260 3.04 24.15 10.48
N GLY A 261 1.72 24.20 10.38
CA GLY A 261 0.98 24.43 9.13
C GLY A 261 0.28 23.20 8.54
N PRO A 262 -0.65 23.41 7.58
CA PRO A 262 -1.37 22.32 6.94
C PRO A 262 -0.39 21.41 6.20
N SER A 263 -0.45 20.11 6.46
CA SER A 263 0.41 19.08 5.87
C SER A 263 -0.03 18.74 4.43
N SER A 264 -0.21 19.76 3.59
CA SER A 264 -0.40 19.60 2.14
C SER A 264 0.92 19.94 1.45
N GLY A 265 1.74 18.92 1.19
CA GLY A 265 2.62 18.99 0.03
C GLY A 265 1.73 19.12 -1.22
N PRO A 266 2.19 19.78 -2.30
CA PRO A 266 1.33 20.16 -3.42
C PRO A 266 0.73 19.00 -4.24
N ALA A 267 1.00 17.71 -3.94
CA ALA A 267 0.62 16.59 -4.82
C ALA A 267 0.12 15.29 -4.17
N GLY A 268 0.11 15.13 -2.83
CA GLY A 268 -0.26 13.86 -2.15
C GLY A 268 -1.39 13.99 -1.13
N LEU A 269 -1.92 12.85 -0.64
CA LEU A 269 -2.79 12.90 0.55
C LEU A 269 -1.99 13.43 1.75
N PRO A 270 -2.63 14.16 2.69
CA PRO A 270 -1.98 14.49 3.95
C PRO A 270 -1.42 13.24 4.60
N ARG A 271 -0.24 13.33 5.23
CA ARG A 271 0.24 12.28 6.13
C ARG A 271 -0.92 11.89 7.03
N HIS A 272 -1.17 10.58 7.14
CA HIS A 272 -2.22 10.03 7.99
C HIS A 272 -3.66 10.18 7.48
N ALA A 273 -3.87 10.61 6.24
CA ALA A 273 -5.21 10.60 5.62
C ALA A 273 -5.84 9.20 5.68
N ASP A 274 -5.03 8.15 5.61
CA ASP A 274 -5.46 6.75 5.70
C ASP A 274 -5.88 6.31 7.12
N ARG A 275 -5.68 7.14 8.16
CA ARG A 275 -6.06 6.80 9.56
C ARG A 275 -7.58 6.81 9.82
N LEU A 276 -8.36 7.36 8.89
CA LEU A 276 -9.81 7.58 9.04
C LEU A 276 -10.65 6.63 8.16
N HIS A 277 -10.48 5.31 8.33
CA HIS A 277 -11.48 4.32 7.90
C HIS A 277 -11.57 3.13 8.88
N GLY A 278 -12.73 2.50 9.13
CA GLY A 278 -14.07 2.66 8.53
C GLY A 278 -15.20 2.72 9.57
N ALA A 279 -16.27 3.44 9.22
CA ALA A 279 -17.61 3.16 9.71
C ALA A 279 -18.15 1.97 8.89
N GLY A 280 -18.83 1.05 9.55
CA GLY A 280 -19.08 -0.31 9.07
C GLY A 280 -19.78 -0.43 7.71
N THR A 281 -19.48 -1.55 7.05
CA THR A 281 -20.40 -2.70 6.93
C THR A 281 -19.56 -3.95 6.82
#